data_AF-A0A8G1XCI5-F1
#
_entry.id   AF-A0A8G1XCI5-F1
#
_cell.length_a   1.000
_cell.length_b   1.000
_cell.length_c   1.000
_cell.angle_alpha   90.00
_cell.angle_beta   90.00
_cell.angle_gamma   90.00
#
_symmetry.space_group_name_H-M   'P 1'
#
loop_
_entity.id
_entity.type
_entity.pdbx_description
1 polymer ?
#
loop_
_entity_poly.entity_id
_entity_poly.type
_entity_poly.pdbx_seq_one_letter_code
_entity_poly.pdbx_strand_id
1 'polypeptide(L)'
;MDERASFEAAAPDLRLQAVVELAQDMAGALTPLEAVRAAAARAVSALGATMAAVSVWDRESGRLRVLVNHGELSPGEQELPEDESYPVADFPEIVTYLEEHWTTGRLPRAWVQTAEDSGPHTGHDHLGSGAFCRQRAAGLRRRGRGCCLVAPIVLHGQAWGELYLARGIGMPVFTGADAEYATLLAAQVSAGLAQTERVADLRRLAFTDALTGLANRRAVDARLDEALRAHTRDGAVVSLVVCDVNGLKRVNDQLGHEMGDRLLERFAHQLSLSAAKLPGSLAARLGGDEFCLLAEGQSADEVVAVAEELCVRALELTDGEGVACGIASTGDSIGPVTTPDRLFRLADAAQYRAKAGRAAHPVVAGRSHGPAYAPDPTVQLADAADPQQRRAPGGRPNGDRRRFRGAAHSADPGQLLAAVLGALDQAGPTHPADTLGRLALVAETASRLLNAVGWWISYVPPGSRLMRTARHAVYRMTGGPASARAQTQRAQIEAPDAVFDLRHYPLTSRAVTGGSFTLRAGAPGNDAAEEAVMVVSGYRAMTAAGGTNPAGGWLLELFADESTLPFTQTAPALRALVAVALAGPCSPPPA
;
A
#
# COMPACT_ATOMS: atom_id res chain seq x y z
N MET A 1 -14.94 35.15 -43.45
CA MET A 1 -15.56 34.84 -42.16
C MET A 1 -16.44 33.63 -42.39
N ASP A 2 -15.84 32.44 -42.32
CA ASP A 2 -16.58 31.19 -42.21
C ASP A 2 -15.68 30.18 -41.51
N GLU A 3 -15.81 30.15 -40.18
CA GLU A 3 -14.98 29.44 -39.21
C GLU A 3 -15.61 28.05 -38.94
N ARG A 4 -15.88 27.29 -40.01
CA ARG A 4 -16.68 26.04 -39.95
C ARG A 4 -16.06 24.81 -40.64
N ALA A 5 -14.76 24.81 -40.88
CA ALA A 5 -14.09 23.63 -41.44
C ALA A 5 -12.67 23.46 -40.88
N SER A 6 -12.53 22.83 -39.71
CA SER A 6 -11.29 22.20 -39.22
C SER A 6 -11.57 21.32 -38.00
N PHE A 7 -12.32 20.24 -38.19
CA PHE A 7 -12.17 19.04 -37.35
C PHE A 7 -11.42 17.99 -38.18
N GLU A 8 -10.23 18.37 -38.66
CA GLU A 8 -9.26 17.42 -39.19
C GLU A 8 -8.73 16.57 -38.04
N ALA A 9 -8.55 15.27 -38.29
CA ALA A 9 -7.92 14.35 -37.36
C ALA A 9 -6.67 15.00 -36.75
N ALA A 10 -6.67 15.21 -35.43
CA ALA A 10 -5.54 15.81 -34.74
C ALA A 10 -4.24 15.15 -35.20
N ALA A 11 -3.28 15.96 -35.66
CA ALA A 11 -2.01 15.48 -36.18
C ALA A 11 -1.40 14.45 -35.21
N PRO A 12 -0.75 13.38 -35.70
CA PRO A 12 -0.21 12.30 -34.86
C PRO A 12 0.59 12.78 -33.63
N ASP A 13 1.30 13.89 -33.77
CA ASP A 13 2.08 14.52 -32.70
C ASP A 13 1.21 15.06 -31.54
N LEU A 14 0.04 15.64 -31.84
CA LEU A 14 -0.90 16.15 -30.82
C LEU A 14 -1.56 15.01 -30.03
N ARG A 15 -1.83 13.88 -30.69
CA ARG A 15 -2.35 12.67 -30.02
C ARG A 15 -1.30 12.05 -29.10
N LEU A 16 -0.05 11.97 -29.55
CA LEU A 16 1.03 11.47 -28.70
C LEU A 16 1.26 12.38 -27.47
N GLN A 17 1.24 13.70 -27.68
CA GLN A 17 1.37 14.67 -26.59
C GLN A 17 0.28 14.51 -25.53
N ALA A 18 -0.99 14.33 -25.94
CA ALA A 18 -2.09 14.14 -25.01
C ALA A 18 -1.99 12.83 -24.19
N VAL A 19 -1.41 11.76 -24.73
CA VAL A 19 -1.10 10.52 -23.98
C VAL A 19 0.01 10.77 -22.94
N VAL A 20 1.05 11.52 -23.31
CA VAL A 20 2.15 11.88 -22.40
C VAL A 20 1.64 12.75 -21.26
N GLU A 21 0.82 13.76 -21.56
CA GLU A 21 0.21 14.63 -20.56
C GLU A 21 -0.73 13.85 -19.63
N LEU A 22 -1.54 12.93 -20.17
CA LEU A 22 -2.33 12.00 -19.36
C LEU A 22 -1.45 11.22 -18.37
N ALA A 23 -0.34 10.66 -18.86
CA ALA A 23 0.58 9.89 -18.03
C ALA A 23 1.18 10.74 -16.90
N GLN A 24 1.52 12.00 -17.19
CA GLN A 24 2.08 12.94 -16.22
C GLN A 24 1.04 13.34 -15.15
N ASP A 25 -0.17 13.70 -15.56
CA ASP A 25 -1.24 14.08 -14.64
C ASP A 25 -1.59 12.93 -13.69
N MET A 26 -1.68 11.70 -14.23
CA MET A 26 -1.94 10.51 -13.43
C MET A 26 -0.77 10.13 -12.51
N ALA A 27 0.47 10.40 -12.92
CA ALA A 27 1.64 10.20 -12.06
C ALA A 27 1.70 11.20 -10.89
N GLY A 28 1.12 12.40 -11.06
CA GLY A 28 0.99 13.41 -10.01
C GLY A 28 -0.16 13.15 -9.02
N ALA A 29 -1.09 12.27 -9.35
CA ALA A 29 -2.24 11.96 -8.49
C ALA A 29 -1.80 11.21 -7.22
N LEU A 30 -2.32 11.64 -6.07
CA LEU A 30 -2.04 11.05 -4.76
C LEU A 30 -3.10 10.01 -4.37
N THR A 31 -4.27 10.03 -5.03
CA THR A 31 -5.37 9.10 -4.82
C THR A 31 -5.88 8.51 -6.14
N PRO A 32 -6.51 7.32 -6.11
CA PRO A 32 -7.15 6.75 -7.29
C PRO A 32 -8.24 7.66 -7.89
N LEU A 33 -8.98 8.40 -7.05
CA LEU A 33 -10.03 9.31 -7.52
C LEU A 33 -9.44 10.51 -8.28
N GLU A 34 -8.34 11.09 -7.80
CA GLU A 34 -7.62 12.15 -8.52
C GLU A 34 -7.11 11.66 -9.88
N ALA A 35 -6.57 10.44 -9.93
CA ALA A 35 -6.09 9.84 -11.18
C ALA A 35 -7.24 9.64 -12.18
N VAL A 36 -8.41 9.18 -11.70
CA VAL A 36 -9.60 9.00 -12.52
C VAL A 36 -10.18 10.34 -13.01
N ARG A 37 -10.16 11.39 -12.18
CA ARG A 37 -10.58 12.74 -12.59
C ARG A 37 -9.67 13.31 -13.68
N ALA A 38 -8.35 13.20 -13.48
CA ALA A 38 -7.36 13.61 -14.48
C ALA A 38 -7.56 12.86 -15.81
N ALA A 39 -7.81 11.55 -15.73
CA ALA A 39 -8.10 10.73 -16.89
C ALA A 39 -9.34 11.20 -17.67
N ALA A 40 -10.46 11.44 -16.99
CA ALA A 40 -11.69 11.92 -17.63
C ALA A 40 -11.46 13.29 -18.32
N ALA A 41 -10.86 14.24 -17.61
CA ALA A 41 -10.58 15.58 -18.13
C ALA A 41 -9.69 15.57 -19.38
N ARG A 42 -8.62 14.78 -19.33
CA ARG A 42 -7.67 14.67 -20.44
C ARG A 42 -8.28 13.96 -21.65
N ALA A 43 -9.12 12.94 -21.42
CA ALA A 43 -9.80 12.21 -22.48
C ALA A 43 -10.80 13.10 -23.25
N VAL A 44 -11.52 14.00 -22.57
CA VAL A 44 -12.41 15.00 -23.22
C VAL A 44 -11.64 15.84 -24.24
N SER A 45 -10.52 16.41 -23.80
CA SER A 45 -9.69 17.28 -24.65
C SER A 45 -9.04 16.49 -25.79
N ALA A 46 -8.53 15.29 -25.52
CA ALA A 46 -7.79 14.47 -26.47
C ALA A 46 -8.66 13.92 -27.62
N LEU A 47 -9.94 13.68 -27.36
CA LEU A 47 -10.88 13.09 -28.34
C LEU A 47 -11.93 14.08 -28.83
N GLY A 48 -11.89 15.35 -28.41
CA GLY A 48 -12.91 16.34 -28.75
C GLY A 48 -14.31 15.86 -28.36
N ALA A 49 -14.43 15.26 -27.18
CA ALA A 49 -15.72 14.89 -26.61
C ALA A 49 -16.34 16.11 -25.91
N THR A 50 -17.66 16.10 -25.72
CA THR A 50 -18.31 17.09 -24.83
C THR A 50 -18.26 16.66 -23.38
N MET A 51 -18.12 15.35 -23.13
CA MET A 51 -18.01 14.79 -21.79
C MET A 51 -17.26 13.46 -21.77
N ALA A 52 -16.69 13.12 -20.62
CA ALA A 52 -16.15 11.81 -20.29
C ALA A 52 -16.65 11.34 -18.93
N ALA A 53 -16.78 10.04 -18.76
CA ALA A 53 -17.07 9.40 -17.49
C ALA A 53 -16.13 8.22 -17.30
N VAL A 54 -15.79 7.93 -16.05
CA VAL A 54 -15.06 6.72 -15.69
C VAL A 54 -15.86 5.96 -14.67
N SER A 55 -16.14 4.70 -14.97
CA SER A 55 -16.96 3.81 -14.14
C SER A 55 -16.15 2.59 -13.73
N VAL A 56 -16.37 2.11 -12.51
CA VAL A 56 -15.78 0.88 -11.97
C VAL A 56 -16.82 -0.23 -11.94
N TRP A 57 -16.41 -1.45 -12.27
CA TRP A 57 -17.27 -2.62 -12.13
C TRP A 57 -17.33 -3.09 -10.69
N ASP A 58 -18.48 -2.88 -10.06
CA ASP A 58 -18.86 -3.56 -8.84
C ASP A 58 -19.37 -4.97 -9.18
N ARG A 59 -18.52 -5.95 -8.89
CA ARG A 59 -18.78 -7.37 -9.17
C ARG A 59 -19.84 -7.97 -8.26
N GLU A 60 -20.04 -7.43 -7.07
CA GLU A 60 -21.02 -7.95 -6.10
C GLU A 60 -22.43 -7.60 -6.53
N SER A 61 -22.66 -6.34 -6.93
CA SER A 61 -23.96 -5.90 -7.44
C SER A 61 -24.15 -6.18 -8.93
N GLY A 62 -23.09 -6.50 -9.67
CA GLY A 62 -23.14 -6.68 -11.12
C GLY A 62 -23.38 -5.37 -11.88
N ARG A 63 -22.92 -4.24 -11.32
CA ARG A 63 -23.16 -2.90 -11.85
C ARG A 63 -21.86 -2.13 -12.11
N LEU A 64 -21.88 -1.25 -13.11
CA LEU A 64 -20.86 -0.23 -13.32
C LEU A 64 -21.26 0.98 -12.50
N ARG A 65 -20.48 1.31 -11.47
CA ARG A 65 -20.66 2.49 -10.65
C ARG A 65 -19.80 3.62 -11.21
N VAL A 66 -20.41 4.77 -11.51
CA VAL A 66 -19.70 5.93 -12.04
C VAL A 66 -18.88 6.54 -10.91
N LEU A 67 -17.59 6.74 -11.14
CA LEU A 67 -16.69 7.41 -10.18
C LEU A 67 -16.63 8.91 -10.45
N VAL A 68 -16.59 9.27 -11.73
CA VAL A 68 -16.42 10.65 -12.20
C VAL A 68 -17.22 10.83 -13.48
N ASN A 69 -17.94 11.94 -13.58
CA ASN A 69 -18.36 12.56 -14.83
C ASN A 69 -17.60 13.88 -15.01
N HIS A 70 -17.15 14.20 -16.21
CA HIS A 70 -16.42 15.43 -16.50
C HIS A 70 -16.86 16.03 -17.85
N GLY A 71 -17.03 17.35 -17.91
CA GLY A 71 -17.46 18.08 -19.12
C GLY A 71 -18.91 18.56 -19.05
N GLU A 72 -19.62 18.51 -20.17
CA GLU A 72 -21.03 18.94 -20.27
C GLU A 72 -21.98 17.90 -19.65
N LEU A 73 -22.41 18.16 -18.41
CA LEU A 73 -23.31 17.29 -17.65
C LEU A 73 -24.79 17.53 -18.00
N SER A 74 -25.57 16.45 -18.10
CA SER A 74 -27.02 16.53 -18.28
C SER A 74 -27.74 16.86 -16.96
N PRO A 75 -29.00 17.34 -17.00
CA PRO A 75 -29.79 17.56 -15.78
C PRO A 75 -29.88 16.29 -14.92
N GLY A 76 -29.39 16.39 -13.67
CA GLY A 76 -29.35 15.28 -12.71
C GLY A 76 -28.01 14.53 -12.65
N GLU A 77 -27.08 14.79 -13.56
CA GLU A 77 -25.71 14.26 -13.50
C GLU A 77 -24.85 15.13 -12.57
N GLN A 78 -24.01 14.47 -11.78
CA GLN A 78 -23.06 15.12 -10.87
C GLN A 78 -21.63 14.75 -11.28
N GLU A 79 -20.66 15.64 -11.02
CA GLU A 79 -19.26 15.36 -11.32
C GLU A 79 -18.75 14.15 -10.53
N LEU A 80 -19.16 14.03 -9.27
CA LEU A 80 -18.82 12.93 -8.36
C LEU A 80 -20.13 12.33 -7.80
N PRO A 81 -20.79 11.43 -8.54
CA PRO A 81 -22.08 10.90 -8.13
C PRO A 81 -21.95 9.85 -7.00
N GLU A 82 -22.85 9.90 -6.03
CA GLU A 82 -22.90 8.92 -4.93
C GLU A 82 -23.57 7.59 -5.37
N ASP A 83 -24.67 7.68 -6.13
CA ASP A 83 -25.54 6.52 -6.44
C ASP A 83 -25.69 6.21 -7.94
N GLU A 84 -24.89 6.83 -8.81
CA GLU A 84 -25.01 6.60 -10.25
C GLU A 84 -24.38 5.25 -10.65
N SER A 85 -25.22 4.32 -11.11
CA SER A 85 -24.75 3.01 -11.56
C SER A 85 -25.64 2.38 -12.63
N TYR A 86 -25.05 1.51 -13.45
CA TYR A 86 -25.70 0.86 -14.59
C TYR A 86 -25.52 -0.66 -14.53
N PRO A 87 -26.52 -1.48 -14.90
CA PRO A 87 -26.34 -2.92 -14.99
C PRO A 87 -25.26 -3.27 -16.01
N VAL A 88 -24.26 -4.05 -15.63
CA VAL A 88 -23.17 -4.46 -16.55
C VAL A 88 -23.72 -5.32 -17.69
N ALA A 89 -24.82 -6.04 -17.45
CA ALA A 89 -25.51 -6.85 -18.45
C ALA A 89 -26.03 -6.04 -19.65
N ASP A 90 -26.21 -4.72 -19.51
CA ASP A 90 -26.61 -3.84 -20.62
C ASP A 90 -25.42 -3.50 -21.55
N PHE A 91 -24.20 -3.87 -21.13
CA PHE A 91 -22.93 -3.63 -21.82
C PHE A 91 -22.10 -4.92 -21.88
N PRO A 92 -22.61 -5.97 -22.55
CA PRO A 92 -21.91 -7.25 -22.63
C PRO A 92 -20.53 -7.11 -23.28
N GLU A 93 -20.25 -6.08 -24.08
CA GLU A 93 -18.93 -5.85 -24.66
C GLU A 93 -17.82 -5.59 -23.61
N ILE A 94 -18.21 -5.20 -22.38
CA ILE A 94 -17.31 -5.00 -21.24
C ILE A 94 -16.95 -6.33 -20.56
N VAL A 95 -17.80 -7.36 -20.69
CA VAL A 95 -17.69 -8.64 -19.96
C VAL A 95 -17.47 -9.84 -20.88
N THR A 96 -18.15 -9.90 -22.02
CA THR A 96 -18.23 -11.05 -22.94
C THR A 96 -16.97 -11.24 -23.78
N TYR A 97 -16.09 -10.25 -23.89
CA TYR A 97 -14.80 -10.42 -24.60
C TYR A 97 -13.78 -11.31 -23.84
N LEU A 98 -14.17 -11.89 -22.69
CA LEU A 98 -13.26 -12.50 -21.72
C LEU A 98 -13.14 -14.04 -21.77
N GLU A 99 -13.81 -14.75 -22.69
CA GLU A 99 -13.75 -16.23 -22.70
C GLU A 99 -12.66 -16.87 -23.59
N GLU A 100 -11.87 -16.11 -24.35
CA GLU A 100 -10.76 -16.71 -25.13
C GLU A 100 -9.40 -16.02 -24.90
N HIS A 101 -8.63 -16.60 -23.98
CA HIS A 101 -7.16 -16.65 -24.02
C HIS A 101 -6.43 -15.30 -24.24
N TRP A 102 -6.16 -14.56 -23.15
CA TRP A 102 -5.20 -13.45 -23.08
C TRP A 102 -3.73 -13.94 -23.20
N THR A 103 -3.41 -14.60 -24.31
CA THR A 103 -2.07 -15.07 -24.69
C THR A 103 -1.42 -14.21 -25.79
N THR A 104 -2.09 -13.15 -26.27
CA THR A 104 -1.67 -12.42 -27.48
C THR A 104 -1.38 -10.92 -27.30
N GLY A 105 -1.43 -10.36 -26.08
CA GLY A 105 -0.99 -8.98 -25.84
C GLY A 105 -1.80 -7.89 -26.56
N ARG A 106 -3.03 -8.17 -27.00
CA ARG A 106 -3.90 -7.17 -27.64
C ARG A 106 -4.79 -6.52 -26.58
N LEU A 107 -4.80 -5.18 -26.50
CA LEU A 107 -5.70 -4.41 -25.65
C LEU A 107 -7.17 -4.61 -26.06
N PRO A 108 -8.15 -4.55 -25.13
CA PRO A 108 -9.55 -4.54 -25.50
C PRO A 108 -9.87 -3.31 -26.36
N ARG A 109 -10.61 -3.54 -27.44
CA ARG A 109 -10.93 -2.49 -28.40
C ARG A 109 -12.11 -1.66 -27.90
N ALA A 110 -11.95 -0.35 -27.92
CA ALA A 110 -13.06 0.56 -27.74
C ALA A 110 -14.05 0.43 -28.90
N TRP A 111 -15.29 0.84 -28.68
CA TRP A 111 -16.32 0.87 -29.72
C TRP A 111 -17.11 2.17 -29.67
N VAL A 112 -17.80 2.45 -30.77
CA VAL A 112 -18.64 3.64 -30.94
C VAL A 112 -20.10 3.22 -31.03
N GLN A 113 -20.97 4.02 -30.44
CA GLN A 113 -22.41 3.86 -30.53
C GLN A 113 -23.08 5.20 -30.86
N THR A 114 -24.06 5.16 -31.76
CA THR A 114 -24.78 6.36 -32.19
C THR A 114 -26.19 6.41 -31.62
N ALA A 115 -26.72 7.62 -31.51
CA ALA A 115 -28.12 7.85 -31.19
C ALA A 115 -29.04 7.60 -32.38
N GLU A 116 -28.54 7.30 -33.59
CA GLU A 116 -29.34 7.19 -34.82
C GLU A 116 -29.50 5.76 -35.35
N ASP A 117 -28.91 4.73 -34.73
CA ASP A 117 -28.84 3.42 -35.38
C ASP A 117 -30.19 2.73 -35.64
N SER A 118 -30.50 2.72 -36.93
CA SER A 118 -31.44 1.89 -37.67
C SER A 118 -30.65 1.24 -38.83
N GLY A 119 -29.66 0.38 -38.55
CA GLY A 119 -28.90 -0.32 -39.61
C GLY A 119 -27.96 -1.42 -39.10
N PRO A 120 -27.63 -2.44 -39.92
CA PRO A 120 -26.82 -3.59 -39.50
C PRO A 120 -25.33 -3.21 -39.43
N HIS A 121 -24.69 -3.44 -38.28
CA HIS A 121 -23.26 -3.23 -38.14
C HIS A 121 -22.48 -4.33 -38.89
N THR A 122 -21.56 -3.91 -39.76
CA THR A 122 -20.49 -4.77 -40.25
C THR A 122 -19.52 -5.08 -39.12
N GLY A 123 -19.70 -6.23 -38.48
CA GLY A 123 -18.73 -6.81 -37.54
C GLY A 123 -19.36 -7.46 -36.32
N HIS A 124 -19.51 -8.79 -36.39
CA HIS A 124 -19.98 -9.70 -35.33
C HIS A 124 -21.49 -9.67 -35.00
N ASP A 125 -22.27 -10.37 -35.83
CA ASP A 125 -23.64 -10.80 -35.53
C ASP A 125 -23.65 -11.80 -34.36
N HIS A 126 -23.93 -11.31 -33.15
CA HIS A 126 -24.40 -12.15 -32.04
C HIS A 126 -25.93 -12.00 -31.90
N LEU A 127 -26.66 -13.12 -31.94
CA LEU A 127 -28.11 -13.18 -31.76
C LEU A 127 -28.50 -12.53 -30.41
N GLY A 128 -29.09 -11.33 -30.45
CA GLY A 128 -29.57 -10.59 -29.27
C GLY A 128 -29.21 -9.10 -29.25
N SER A 129 -28.21 -8.66 -30.04
CA SER A 129 -27.66 -7.28 -30.02
C SER A 129 -28.67 -6.16 -30.36
N GLY A 130 -29.66 -6.43 -31.21
CA GLY A 130 -30.57 -5.40 -31.73
C GLY A 130 -31.51 -4.73 -30.72
N ALA A 131 -31.88 -5.40 -29.62
CA ALA A 131 -32.74 -4.80 -28.59
C ALA A 131 -31.94 -3.86 -27.65
N PHE A 132 -30.75 -4.29 -27.25
CA PHE A 132 -29.83 -3.49 -26.42
C PHE A 132 -29.35 -2.24 -27.15
N CYS A 133 -29.03 -2.32 -28.44
CA CYS A 133 -28.65 -1.15 -29.24
C CYS A 133 -29.74 -0.07 -29.28
N ARG A 134 -31.02 -0.46 -29.37
CA ARG A 134 -32.15 0.50 -29.34
C ARG A 134 -32.31 1.16 -27.97
N GLN A 135 -32.17 0.40 -26.88
CA GLN A 135 -32.29 0.93 -25.52
C GLN A 135 -31.14 1.88 -25.18
N ARG A 136 -29.92 1.57 -25.61
CA ARG A 136 -28.74 2.42 -25.46
C ARG A 136 -28.84 3.71 -26.30
N ALA A 137 -29.25 3.61 -27.57
CA ALA A 137 -29.51 4.77 -28.42
C ALA A 137 -30.60 5.69 -27.82
N ALA A 138 -31.66 5.12 -27.25
CA ALA A 138 -32.67 5.89 -26.53
C ALA A 138 -32.10 6.57 -25.27
N GLY A 139 -31.17 5.91 -24.57
CA GLY A 139 -30.43 6.47 -23.44
C GLY A 139 -29.55 7.67 -23.81
N LEU A 140 -28.91 7.63 -24.99
CA LEU A 140 -28.14 8.77 -25.53
C LEU A 140 -29.05 9.95 -25.84
N ARG A 141 -30.17 9.73 -26.53
CA ARG A 141 -31.14 10.78 -26.87
C ARG A 141 -31.71 11.48 -25.64
N ARG A 142 -32.08 10.73 -24.58
CA ARG A 142 -32.59 11.31 -23.32
C ARG A 142 -31.58 12.24 -22.64
N ARG A 143 -30.28 11.98 -22.82
CA ARG A 143 -29.18 12.79 -22.27
C ARG A 143 -28.66 13.84 -23.25
N GLY A 144 -29.35 14.07 -24.38
CA GLY A 144 -28.91 15.04 -25.38
C GLY A 144 -27.60 14.64 -26.11
N ARG A 145 -27.23 13.36 -26.11
CA ARG A 145 -26.00 12.85 -26.73
C ARG A 145 -26.28 12.29 -28.11
N GLY A 146 -25.45 12.64 -29.10
CA GLY A 146 -25.55 12.18 -30.48
C GLY A 146 -24.78 10.88 -30.74
N CYS A 147 -23.65 10.68 -30.05
CA CYS A 147 -22.91 9.43 -30.06
C CYS A 147 -22.08 9.29 -28.78
N CYS A 148 -21.63 8.07 -28.50
CA CYS A 148 -20.65 7.79 -27.47
C CYS A 148 -19.57 6.83 -27.96
N LEU A 149 -18.42 6.89 -27.30
CA LEU A 149 -17.31 5.97 -27.43
C LEU A 149 -17.08 5.35 -26.06
N VAL A 150 -16.87 4.04 -26.02
CA VAL A 150 -16.64 3.31 -24.77
C VAL A 150 -15.36 2.50 -24.89
N ALA A 151 -14.42 2.70 -23.97
CA ALA A 151 -13.14 2.03 -23.92
C ALA A 151 -12.98 1.27 -22.60
N PRO A 152 -12.83 -0.07 -22.62
CA PRO A 152 -12.63 -0.85 -21.41
C PRO A 152 -11.31 -0.53 -20.71
N ILE A 153 -11.36 -0.35 -19.39
CA ILE A 153 -10.19 -0.21 -18.53
C ILE A 153 -9.91 -1.59 -17.92
N VAL A 154 -8.69 -2.08 -18.12
CA VAL A 154 -8.25 -3.42 -17.66
C VAL A 154 -7.18 -3.26 -16.60
N LEU A 155 -7.37 -3.90 -15.45
CA LEU A 155 -6.41 -3.91 -14.37
C LEU A 155 -6.09 -5.36 -14.01
N HIS A 156 -4.81 -5.69 -13.89
CA HIS A 156 -4.34 -7.06 -13.59
C HIS A 156 -4.89 -8.15 -14.54
N GLY A 157 -5.10 -7.82 -15.81
CA GLY A 157 -5.64 -8.76 -16.80
C GLY A 157 -7.15 -9.02 -16.65
N GLN A 158 -7.85 -8.24 -15.82
CA GLN A 158 -9.30 -8.32 -15.65
C GLN A 158 -9.96 -6.98 -15.99
N ALA A 159 -11.17 -7.02 -16.54
CA ALA A 159 -11.98 -5.81 -16.69
C ALA A 159 -12.19 -5.15 -15.32
N TRP A 160 -11.72 -3.92 -15.20
CA TRP A 160 -11.84 -3.09 -14.00
C TRP A 160 -13.03 -2.13 -14.12
N GLY A 161 -13.24 -1.59 -15.32
CA GLY A 161 -14.24 -0.56 -15.55
C GLY A 161 -14.23 -0.08 -17.00
N GLU A 162 -14.75 1.12 -17.21
CA GLU A 162 -14.81 1.75 -18.53
C GLU A 162 -14.44 3.23 -18.48
N LEU A 163 -13.86 3.70 -19.58
CA LEU A 163 -13.80 5.10 -19.96
C LEU A 163 -14.88 5.34 -21.02
N TYR A 164 -15.89 6.12 -20.65
CA TYR A 164 -17.00 6.52 -21.50
C TYR A 164 -16.77 7.95 -21.99
N LEU A 165 -17.02 8.22 -23.26
CA LEU A 165 -16.93 9.54 -23.88
C LEU A 165 -18.19 9.79 -24.70
N ALA A 166 -18.70 11.03 -24.72
CA ALA A 166 -19.83 11.37 -25.58
C ALA A 166 -19.64 12.69 -26.30
N ARG A 167 -20.36 12.83 -27.41
CA ARG A 167 -20.54 14.09 -28.14
C ARG A 167 -22.03 14.42 -28.21
N GLY A 168 -22.35 15.71 -28.19
CA GLY A 168 -23.71 16.22 -28.31
C GLY A 168 -24.36 15.90 -29.66
N ILE A 169 -25.68 16.10 -29.73
CA ILE A 169 -26.43 15.99 -30.99
C ILE A 169 -25.92 17.03 -32.01
N GLY A 170 -25.76 16.62 -33.27
CA GLY A 170 -25.27 17.49 -34.35
C GLY A 170 -23.74 17.59 -34.45
N MET A 171 -23.00 16.95 -33.55
CA MET A 171 -21.55 16.82 -33.67
C MET A 171 -21.13 15.60 -34.51
N PRO A 172 -19.91 15.61 -35.09
CA PRO A 172 -19.39 14.45 -35.82
C PRO A 172 -19.33 13.19 -34.96
N VAL A 173 -19.76 12.06 -35.53
CA VAL A 173 -19.67 10.74 -34.88
C VAL A 173 -18.20 10.35 -34.67
N PHE A 174 -17.90 9.67 -33.55
CA PHE A 174 -16.57 9.10 -33.34
C PHE A 174 -16.22 8.08 -34.44
N THR A 175 -14.97 8.11 -34.88
CA THR A 175 -14.46 7.22 -35.94
C THR A 175 -13.80 5.97 -35.37
N GLY A 176 -13.49 4.99 -36.23
CA GLY A 176 -12.66 3.84 -35.82
C GLY A 176 -11.27 4.25 -35.32
N ALA A 177 -10.68 5.31 -35.87
CA ALA A 177 -9.41 5.86 -35.39
C ALA A 177 -9.52 6.54 -34.02
N ASP A 178 -10.72 7.03 -33.66
CA ASP A 178 -11.00 7.53 -32.31
C ASP A 178 -11.11 6.37 -31.32
N ALA A 179 -11.73 5.26 -31.72
CA ALA A 179 -11.79 4.04 -30.92
C ALA A 179 -10.40 3.44 -30.65
N GLU A 180 -9.55 3.32 -31.67
CA GLU A 180 -8.16 2.86 -31.49
C GLU A 180 -7.37 3.76 -30.53
N TYR A 181 -7.54 5.07 -30.65
CA TYR A 181 -6.87 6.03 -29.78
C TYR A 181 -7.41 5.99 -28.35
N ALA A 182 -8.73 5.83 -28.16
CA ALA A 182 -9.33 5.67 -26.85
C ALA A 182 -8.90 4.37 -26.15
N THR A 183 -8.64 3.29 -26.89
CA THR A 183 -8.01 2.08 -26.34
C THR A 183 -6.63 2.37 -25.76
N LEU A 184 -5.83 3.23 -26.39
CA LEU A 184 -4.52 3.64 -25.86
C LEU A 184 -4.67 4.50 -24.60
N LEU A 185 -5.63 5.44 -24.59
CA LEU A 185 -5.93 6.23 -23.39
C LEU A 185 -6.39 5.32 -22.24
N ALA A 186 -7.29 4.38 -22.48
CA ALA A 186 -7.74 3.44 -21.45
C ALA A 186 -6.58 2.57 -20.91
N ALA A 187 -5.64 2.15 -21.76
CA ALA A 187 -4.43 1.46 -21.31
C ALA A 187 -3.51 2.34 -20.45
N GLN A 188 -3.40 3.63 -20.78
CA GLN A 188 -2.66 4.59 -19.96
C GLN A 188 -3.36 4.84 -18.62
N VAL A 189 -4.70 4.90 -18.61
CA VAL A 189 -5.51 4.98 -17.39
C VAL A 189 -5.29 3.75 -16.52
N SER A 190 -5.32 2.55 -17.10
CA SER A 190 -4.97 1.31 -16.40
C SER A 190 -3.58 1.37 -15.75
N ALA A 191 -2.57 1.88 -16.47
CA ALA A 191 -1.21 2.00 -15.95
C ALA A 191 -1.11 2.99 -14.78
N GLY A 192 -1.78 4.15 -14.89
CA GLY A 192 -1.84 5.14 -13.81
C GLY A 192 -2.58 4.65 -12.58
N LEU A 193 -3.72 3.98 -12.76
CA LEU A 193 -4.48 3.34 -11.67
C LEU A 193 -3.62 2.31 -10.93
N ALA A 194 -2.96 1.40 -11.67
CA ALA A 194 -2.06 0.40 -11.09
C ALA A 194 -0.90 1.03 -10.30
N GLN A 195 -0.41 2.20 -10.72
CA GLN A 195 0.62 2.93 -10.01
C GLN A 195 0.08 3.55 -8.71
N THR A 196 -1.10 4.18 -8.75
CA THR A 196 -1.72 4.75 -7.54
C THR A 196 -2.10 3.70 -6.52
N GLU A 197 -2.57 2.52 -6.94
CA GLU A 197 -2.83 1.39 -6.04
C GLU A 197 -1.54 0.91 -5.37
N ARG A 198 -0.45 0.75 -6.14
CA ARG A 198 0.85 0.39 -5.58
C ARG A 198 1.35 1.42 -4.57
N VAL A 199 1.22 2.72 -4.86
CA VAL A 199 1.65 3.78 -3.94
C VAL A 199 0.76 3.84 -2.70
N ALA A 200 -0.55 3.64 -2.84
CA ALA A 200 -1.50 3.61 -1.74
C ALA A 200 -1.27 2.37 -0.84
N ASP A 201 -1.04 1.19 -1.43
CA ASP A 201 -0.71 -0.02 -0.70
C ASP A 201 0.65 0.07 -0.02
N LEU A 202 1.66 0.64 -0.69
CA LEU A 202 2.97 0.90 -0.07
C LEU A 202 2.85 1.89 1.09
N ARG A 203 2.04 2.95 0.95
CA ARG A 203 1.79 3.92 2.05
C ARG A 203 1.06 3.25 3.20
N ARG A 204 0.00 2.47 2.93
CA ARG A 204 -0.74 1.73 3.97
C ARG A 204 0.16 0.72 4.68
N LEU A 205 0.96 -0.05 3.95
CA LEU A 205 1.91 -1.00 4.54
C LEU A 205 3.06 -0.30 5.30
N ALA A 206 3.48 0.89 4.87
CA ALA A 206 4.56 1.63 5.50
C ALA A 206 4.14 2.36 6.78
N PHE A 207 2.89 2.84 6.84
CA PHE A 207 2.41 3.81 7.84
C PHE A 207 1.18 3.37 8.65
N THR A 208 0.62 2.19 8.40
CA THR A 208 -0.52 1.63 9.15
C THR A 208 -0.08 0.39 9.94
N ASP A 209 -0.64 0.19 11.13
CA ASP A 209 -0.53 -1.03 11.91
C ASP A 209 -1.53 -2.08 11.41
N ALA A 210 -1.02 -3.27 11.06
CA ALA A 210 -1.82 -4.28 10.37
C ALA A 210 -2.91 -4.91 11.25
N LEU A 211 -2.73 -4.93 12.58
CA LEU A 211 -3.72 -5.48 13.50
C LEU A 211 -4.87 -4.49 13.74
N THR A 212 -4.53 -3.24 14.02
CA THR A 212 -5.50 -2.26 14.51
C THR A 212 -6.05 -1.32 13.45
N GLY A 213 -5.42 -1.25 12.28
CA GLY A 213 -5.77 -0.30 11.22
C GLY A 213 -5.43 1.16 11.53
N LEU A 214 -4.86 1.46 12.70
CA LEU A 214 -4.38 2.79 13.06
C LEU A 214 -3.05 3.12 12.37
N ALA A 215 -2.59 4.37 12.47
CA ALA A 215 -1.22 4.69 12.08
C ALA A 215 -0.20 3.87 12.89
N ASN A 216 0.98 3.62 12.33
CA ASN A 216 2.09 3.00 13.05
C ASN A 216 3.08 4.05 13.55
N ARG A 217 4.10 3.62 14.29
CA ARG A 217 5.16 4.47 14.83
C ARG A 217 5.75 5.46 13.82
N ARG A 218 5.96 5.04 12.57
CA ARG A 218 6.58 5.91 11.54
C ARG A 218 5.69 7.05 11.11
N ALA A 219 4.38 6.81 11.04
CA ALA A 219 3.42 7.86 10.72
C ALA A 219 3.46 8.95 11.79
N VAL A 220 3.61 8.55 13.06
CA VAL A 220 3.76 9.47 14.19
C VAL A 220 5.06 10.24 14.11
N ASP A 221 6.19 9.57 13.87
CA ASP A 221 7.50 10.24 13.79
C ASP A 221 7.50 11.29 12.67
N ALA A 222 6.98 10.96 11.48
CA ALA A 222 6.88 11.88 10.35
C ALA A 222 5.95 13.07 10.62
N ARG A 223 4.77 12.81 11.19
CA ARG A 223 3.77 13.86 11.49
C ARG A 223 4.22 14.76 12.64
N LEU A 224 4.91 14.21 13.64
CA LEU A 224 5.41 14.97 14.78
C LEU A 224 6.54 15.91 14.37
N ASP A 225 7.44 15.46 13.48
CA ASP A 225 8.46 16.32 12.88
C ASP A 225 7.85 17.54 12.18
N GLU A 226 6.80 17.32 11.38
CA GLU A 226 6.08 18.39 10.70
C GLU A 226 5.38 19.34 11.68
N ALA A 227 4.65 18.79 12.66
CA ALA A 227 3.94 19.57 13.66
C ALA A 227 4.90 20.44 14.50
N LEU A 228 6.09 19.94 14.85
CA LEU A 228 7.08 20.74 15.59
C LEU A 228 7.72 21.85 14.75
N ARG A 229 7.85 21.66 13.43
CA ARG A 229 8.24 22.76 12.52
C ARG A 229 7.16 23.84 12.49
N ALA A 230 5.89 23.47 12.43
CA ALA A 230 4.77 24.40 12.51
C ALA A 230 4.71 25.12 13.87
N HIS A 231 4.93 24.41 14.97
CA HIS A 231 5.07 25.01 16.31
C HIS A 231 6.18 26.07 16.35
N THR A 232 7.35 25.76 15.79
CA THR A 232 8.50 26.67 15.78
C THR A 232 8.23 27.93 14.93
N ARG A 233 7.50 27.77 13.82
CA ARG A 233 7.22 28.87 12.87
C ARG A 233 6.05 29.74 13.31
N ASP A 234 4.96 29.11 13.74
CA ASP A 234 3.63 29.75 13.88
C ASP A 234 3.13 29.73 15.34
N GLY A 235 3.84 29.09 16.27
CA GLY A 235 3.42 28.96 17.67
C GLY A 235 2.29 27.95 17.88
N ALA A 236 1.93 27.15 16.88
CA ALA A 236 0.87 26.15 16.97
C ALA A 236 1.12 25.17 18.14
N VAL A 237 0.09 24.87 18.94
CA VAL A 237 0.21 23.93 20.06
C VAL A 237 0.32 22.51 19.52
N VAL A 238 1.29 21.74 20.03
CA VAL A 238 1.49 20.33 19.68
C VAL A 238 1.40 19.52 20.98
N SER A 239 0.49 18.56 20.99
CA SER A 239 0.24 17.70 22.14
C SER A 239 0.39 16.24 21.75
N LEU A 240 1.08 15.48 22.59
CA LEU A 240 1.29 14.05 22.43
C LEU A 240 0.75 13.31 23.66
N VAL A 241 -0.18 12.39 23.42
CA VAL A 241 -0.68 11.45 24.40
C VAL A 241 -0.04 10.10 24.13
N VAL A 242 0.61 9.50 25.11
CA VAL A 242 1.15 8.12 25.06
C VAL A 242 0.33 7.25 25.99
N CYS A 243 -0.11 6.11 25.48
CA CYS A 243 -1.02 5.18 26.12
C CYS A 243 -0.37 3.79 26.20
N ASP A 244 -0.60 3.07 27.28
CA ASP A 244 -0.18 1.68 27.46
C ASP A 244 -1.36 0.88 28.03
N VAL A 245 -1.82 -0.13 27.27
CA VAL A 245 -2.96 -0.96 27.63
C VAL A 245 -2.59 -1.89 28.78
N ASN A 246 -3.25 -1.72 29.92
CA ASN A 246 -2.96 -2.52 31.11
C ASN A 246 -3.54 -3.93 30.98
N GLY A 247 -2.80 -4.92 31.48
CA GLY A 247 -3.29 -6.29 31.62
C GLY A 247 -3.17 -7.18 30.38
N LEU A 248 -2.63 -6.68 29.25
CA LEU A 248 -2.51 -7.47 28.00
C LEU A 248 -1.81 -8.81 28.21
N LYS A 249 -0.70 -8.82 28.97
CA LYS A 249 0.03 -10.06 29.26
C LYS A 249 -0.85 -11.09 30.00
N ARG A 250 -1.64 -10.65 30.99
CA ARG A 250 -2.55 -11.55 31.72
C ARG A 250 -3.60 -12.14 30.77
N VAL A 251 -4.17 -11.33 29.89
CA VAL A 251 -5.14 -11.78 28.89
C VAL A 251 -4.51 -12.81 27.94
N ASN A 252 -3.31 -12.54 27.42
CA ASN A 252 -2.59 -13.48 26.57
C ASN A 252 -2.32 -14.81 27.29
N ASP A 253 -1.84 -14.74 28.52
CA ASP A 253 -1.45 -15.92 29.30
C ASP A 253 -2.68 -16.77 29.73
N GLN A 254 -3.86 -16.16 29.92
CA GLN A 254 -5.07 -16.83 30.41
C GLN A 254 -6.06 -17.23 29.30
N LEU A 255 -6.21 -16.39 28.27
CA LEU A 255 -7.25 -16.50 27.25
C LEU A 255 -6.67 -16.67 25.83
N GLY A 256 -5.35 -16.65 25.69
CA GLY A 256 -4.64 -16.82 24.43
C GLY A 256 -4.43 -15.51 23.66
N HIS A 257 -3.50 -15.56 22.71
CA HIS A 257 -3.09 -14.38 21.92
C HIS A 257 -4.23 -13.78 21.08
N GLU A 258 -5.15 -14.59 20.56
CA GLU A 258 -6.31 -14.10 19.81
C GLU A 258 -7.19 -13.17 20.66
N MET A 259 -7.33 -13.44 21.96
CA MET A 259 -8.09 -12.56 22.85
C MET A 259 -7.32 -11.27 23.17
N GLY A 260 -5.99 -11.34 23.27
CA GLY A 260 -5.15 -10.15 23.39
C GLY A 260 -5.24 -9.25 22.16
N ASP A 261 -5.22 -9.84 20.97
CA ASP A 261 -5.40 -9.12 19.71
C ASP A 261 -6.74 -8.39 19.67
N ARG A 262 -7.84 -9.05 20.08
CA ARG A 262 -9.17 -8.41 20.21
C ARG A 262 -9.21 -7.30 21.25
N LEU A 263 -8.47 -7.40 22.36
CA LEU A 263 -8.35 -6.31 23.33
C LEU A 263 -7.69 -5.09 22.69
N LEU A 264 -6.62 -5.31 21.91
CA LEU A 264 -5.90 -4.25 21.21
C LEU A 264 -6.76 -3.58 20.12
N GLU A 265 -7.51 -4.36 19.34
CA GLU A 265 -8.46 -3.85 18.34
C GLU A 265 -9.56 -2.99 18.98
N ARG A 266 -10.14 -3.45 20.11
CA ARG A 266 -11.16 -2.70 20.85
C ARG A 266 -10.60 -1.39 21.42
N PHE A 267 -9.39 -1.41 21.96
CA PHE A 267 -8.75 -0.19 22.44
C PHE A 267 -8.43 0.78 21.30
N ALA A 268 -7.92 0.25 20.18
CA ALA A 268 -7.66 1.05 18.98
C ALA A 268 -8.91 1.75 18.46
N HIS A 269 -10.07 1.07 18.48
CA HIS A 269 -11.35 1.66 18.13
C HIS A 269 -11.71 2.84 19.06
N GLN A 270 -11.57 2.68 20.38
CA GLN A 270 -11.83 3.77 21.33
C GLN A 270 -10.88 4.95 21.11
N LEU A 271 -9.60 4.68 20.87
CA LEU A 271 -8.62 5.72 20.56
C LEU A 271 -8.96 6.48 19.27
N SER A 272 -9.41 5.78 18.23
CA SER A 272 -9.87 6.41 16.98
C SER A 272 -11.08 7.31 17.20
N LEU A 273 -12.05 6.90 18.02
CA LEU A 273 -13.22 7.73 18.36
C LEU A 273 -12.82 8.97 19.17
N SER A 274 -11.83 8.84 20.06
CA SER A 274 -11.26 9.98 20.79
C SER A 274 -10.53 10.94 19.85
N ALA A 275 -9.73 10.44 18.91
CA ALA A 275 -9.05 11.26 17.90
C ALA A 275 -10.03 12.01 16.99
N ALA A 276 -11.16 11.41 16.63
CA ALA A 276 -12.19 12.06 15.81
C ALA A 276 -12.77 13.35 16.46
N LYS A 277 -12.64 13.53 17.78
CA LYS A 277 -13.05 14.75 18.50
C LYS A 277 -12.01 15.87 18.40
N LEU A 278 -10.80 15.56 17.93
CA LEU A 278 -9.69 16.50 17.76
C LEU A 278 -9.35 16.55 16.27
N PRO A 279 -9.95 17.49 15.49
CA PRO A 279 -9.73 17.57 14.06
C PRO A 279 -8.25 17.67 13.68
N GLY A 280 -7.81 16.85 12.72
CA GLY A 280 -6.42 16.83 12.27
C GLY A 280 -5.45 16.04 13.17
N SER A 281 -5.96 15.41 14.24
CA SER A 281 -5.17 14.52 15.10
C SER A 281 -4.90 13.15 14.45
N LEU A 282 -3.85 12.49 14.93
CA LEU A 282 -3.40 11.18 14.46
C LEU A 282 -3.41 10.17 15.62
N ALA A 283 -4.26 9.16 15.52
CA ALA A 283 -4.23 7.98 16.40
C ALA A 283 -3.32 6.89 15.82
N ALA A 284 -2.46 6.32 16.66
CA ALA A 284 -1.48 5.32 16.22
C ALA A 284 -1.20 4.24 17.26
N ARG A 285 -0.75 3.08 16.80
CA ARG A 285 -0.11 2.05 17.62
C ARG A 285 1.40 2.13 17.44
N LEU A 286 2.14 2.22 18.55
CA LEU A 286 3.60 2.29 18.54
C LEU A 286 4.23 0.89 18.48
N GLY A 287 3.57 -0.09 19.08
CA GLY A 287 3.96 -1.50 19.12
C GLY A 287 3.39 -2.17 20.37
N GLY A 288 3.38 -3.50 20.45
CA GLY A 288 2.94 -4.21 21.67
C GLY A 288 1.56 -3.74 22.18
N ASP A 289 1.53 -3.26 23.42
CA ASP A 289 0.40 -2.63 24.13
C ASP A 289 0.42 -1.09 24.09
N GLU A 290 1.35 -0.47 23.35
CA GLU A 290 1.58 0.97 23.33
C GLU A 290 0.89 1.66 22.15
N PHE A 291 0.21 2.77 22.45
CA PHE A 291 -0.52 3.61 21.50
C PHE A 291 -0.20 5.08 21.73
N CYS A 292 -0.56 5.93 20.77
CA CYS A 292 -0.50 7.37 20.97
C CYS A 292 -1.58 8.12 20.20
N LEU A 293 -1.83 9.35 20.65
CA LEU A 293 -2.61 10.36 19.94
C LEU A 293 -1.76 11.63 19.82
N LEU A 294 -1.54 12.08 18.58
CA LEU A 294 -0.86 13.33 18.27
C LEU A 294 -1.89 14.36 17.81
N ALA A 295 -1.93 15.50 18.50
CA ALA A 295 -2.85 16.61 18.21
C ALA A 295 -2.05 17.89 17.90
N GLU A 296 -2.52 18.65 16.91
CA GLU A 296 -1.87 19.89 16.43
C GLU A 296 -2.92 20.99 16.29
N GLY A 297 -2.67 22.13 16.93
CA GLY A 297 -3.55 23.30 16.92
C GLY A 297 -4.68 23.25 17.95
N GLN A 298 -4.88 22.12 18.64
CA GLN A 298 -5.81 22.00 19.75
C GLN A 298 -5.16 22.49 21.05
N SER A 299 -5.96 23.08 21.94
CA SER A 299 -5.48 23.49 23.25
C SER A 299 -5.08 22.27 24.10
N ALA A 300 -4.14 22.47 25.02
CA ALA A 300 -3.70 21.41 25.93
C ALA A 300 -4.88 20.85 26.77
N ASP A 301 -5.82 21.70 27.16
CA ASP A 301 -6.99 21.32 27.96
C ASP A 301 -7.99 20.44 27.18
N GLU A 302 -8.23 20.72 25.90
CA GLU A 302 -9.06 19.88 25.04
C GLU A 302 -8.48 18.47 24.88
N VAL A 303 -7.17 18.37 24.71
CA VAL A 303 -6.47 17.08 24.59
C VAL A 303 -6.53 16.30 25.90
N VAL A 304 -6.40 16.97 27.04
CA VAL A 304 -6.55 16.36 28.38
C VAL A 304 -7.97 15.82 28.57
N ALA A 305 -9.01 16.59 28.24
CA ALA A 305 -10.40 16.15 28.38
C ALA A 305 -10.71 14.91 27.51
N VAL A 306 -10.19 14.86 26.28
CA VAL A 306 -10.34 13.69 25.41
C VAL A 306 -9.60 12.46 25.95
N ALA A 307 -8.42 12.65 26.55
CA ALA A 307 -7.65 11.58 27.17
C ALA A 307 -8.30 11.07 28.48
N GLU A 308 -8.93 11.95 29.26
CA GLU A 308 -9.74 11.56 30.43
C GLU A 308 -10.89 10.64 30.04
N GLU A 309 -11.65 11.01 29.00
CA GLU A 309 -12.73 10.16 28.50
C GLU A 309 -12.21 8.82 27.95
N LEU A 310 -11.07 8.83 27.27
CA LEU A 310 -10.41 7.60 26.80
C LEU A 310 -10.07 6.67 27.97
N CYS A 311 -9.54 7.19 29.08
CA CYS A 311 -9.23 6.41 30.28
C CYS A 311 -10.49 5.74 30.86
N VAL A 312 -11.61 6.48 30.92
CA VAL A 312 -12.89 5.94 31.40
C VAL A 312 -13.39 4.82 30.48
N ARG A 313 -13.42 5.05 29.17
CA ARG A 313 -13.88 4.04 28.19
C ARG A 313 -12.98 2.81 28.15
N ALA A 314 -11.68 2.97 28.37
CA ALA A 314 -10.74 1.86 28.42
C ALA A 314 -11.00 0.93 29.62
N LEU A 315 -11.51 1.44 30.74
CA LEU A 315 -11.90 0.63 31.90
C LEU A 315 -13.15 -0.23 31.63
N GLU A 316 -13.98 0.16 30.65
CA GLU A 316 -15.19 -0.57 30.26
C GLU A 316 -14.90 -1.71 29.27
N LEU A 317 -13.67 -1.81 28.74
CA LEU A 317 -13.28 -2.87 27.82
C LEU A 317 -13.21 -4.21 28.55
N THR A 318 -13.94 -5.20 28.03
CA THR A 318 -13.94 -6.56 28.58
C THR A 318 -12.52 -7.15 28.57
N ASP A 319 -12.17 -7.87 29.64
CA ASP A 319 -10.89 -8.57 29.86
C ASP A 319 -9.66 -7.66 30.09
N GLY A 320 -9.75 -6.37 29.78
CA GLY A 320 -8.71 -5.37 30.00
C GLY A 320 -8.66 -4.83 31.44
N GLU A 321 -7.59 -4.09 31.77
CA GLU A 321 -7.40 -3.43 33.08
C GLU A 321 -7.29 -1.90 32.93
N GLY A 322 -7.94 -1.34 31.91
CA GLY A 322 -7.81 0.07 31.54
C GLY A 322 -6.52 0.40 30.82
N VAL A 323 -6.10 1.66 30.91
CA VAL A 323 -4.93 2.21 30.20
C VAL A 323 -4.15 3.16 31.10
N ALA A 324 -2.83 3.15 31.00
CA ALA A 324 -1.99 4.20 31.55
C ALA A 324 -1.76 5.27 30.48
N CYS A 325 -2.22 6.50 30.73
CA CYS A 325 -2.11 7.63 29.79
C CYS A 325 -1.17 8.71 30.33
N GLY A 326 -0.21 9.11 29.50
CA GLY A 326 0.69 10.23 29.73
C GLY A 326 0.55 11.30 28.66
N ILE A 327 0.58 12.57 29.05
CA ILE A 327 0.40 13.71 28.13
C ILE A 327 1.56 14.68 28.25
N ALA A 328 2.08 15.14 27.12
CA ALA A 328 2.94 16.31 27.03
C ALA A 328 2.42 17.27 25.96
N SER A 329 2.29 18.55 26.30
CA SER A 329 1.85 19.59 25.38
C SER A 329 2.79 20.78 25.40
N THR A 330 3.11 21.33 24.22
CA THR A 330 3.84 22.61 24.14
C THR A 330 3.06 23.80 24.70
N GLY A 331 1.76 23.62 24.98
CA GLY A 331 0.93 24.58 25.70
C GLY A 331 1.11 24.55 27.23
N ASP A 332 1.81 23.53 27.76
CA ASP A 332 2.05 23.38 29.20
C ASP A 332 3.44 23.85 29.63
N SER A 333 3.65 23.94 30.95
CA SER A 333 4.92 24.37 31.56
C SER A 333 5.98 23.25 31.53
N ILE A 334 6.32 22.78 30.34
CA ILE A 334 7.27 21.68 30.09
C ILE A 334 8.64 22.14 29.56
N GLY A 335 8.90 23.44 29.50
CA GLY A 335 10.13 24.00 28.91
C GLY A 335 10.20 23.86 27.38
N PRO A 336 11.28 24.33 26.73
CA PRO A 336 11.36 24.41 25.26
C PRO A 336 11.37 23.01 24.62
N VAL A 337 10.50 22.78 23.64
CA VAL A 337 10.43 21.54 22.86
C VAL A 337 10.92 21.82 21.45
N THR A 338 12.18 21.46 21.18
CA THR A 338 12.83 21.67 19.87
C THR A 338 13.02 20.38 19.08
N THR A 339 12.72 19.23 19.66
CA THR A 339 12.91 17.91 19.03
C THR A 339 11.74 16.97 19.35
N PRO A 340 11.35 16.08 18.42
CA PRO A 340 10.35 15.04 18.66
C PRO A 340 10.68 14.18 19.88
N ASP A 341 11.95 13.78 20.00
CA ASP A 341 12.44 12.94 21.10
C ASP A 341 12.16 13.55 22.46
N ARG A 342 12.22 14.88 22.60
CA ARG A 342 11.94 15.54 23.87
C ARG A 342 10.47 15.44 24.23
N LEU A 343 9.56 15.69 23.29
CA LEU A 343 8.12 15.60 23.53
C LEU A 343 7.71 14.16 23.85
N PHE A 344 8.27 13.18 23.12
CA PHE A 344 8.10 11.76 23.43
C PHE A 344 8.58 11.40 24.83
N ARG A 345 9.79 11.82 25.25
CA ARG A 345 10.30 11.55 26.60
C ARG A 345 9.40 12.11 27.70
N LEU A 346 8.83 13.28 27.50
CA LEU A 346 7.92 13.91 28.47
C LEU A 346 6.61 13.14 28.58
N ALA A 347 6.00 12.76 27.46
CA ALA A 347 4.77 11.98 27.44
C ALA A 347 5.00 10.56 28.00
N ASP A 348 6.12 9.93 27.69
CA ASP A 348 6.53 8.62 28.21
C ASP A 348 6.78 8.65 29.73
N ALA A 349 7.49 9.68 30.23
CA ALA A 349 7.65 9.87 31.67
C ALA A 349 6.30 10.05 32.39
N ALA A 350 5.35 10.74 31.75
CA ALA A 350 4.00 10.92 32.28
C ALA A 350 3.24 9.58 32.30
N GLN A 351 3.31 8.81 31.22
CA GLN A 351 2.67 7.50 31.09
C GLN A 351 3.23 6.52 32.12
N TYR A 352 4.55 6.51 32.31
CA TYR A 352 5.22 5.69 33.31
C TYR A 352 4.71 6.01 34.72
N ARG A 353 4.54 7.30 35.04
CA ARG A 353 3.96 7.73 36.33
C ARG A 353 2.51 7.28 36.47
N ALA A 354 1.70 7.37 35.41
CA ALA A 354 0.33 6.88 35.39
C ALA A 354 0.28 5.36 35.66
N LYS A 355 1.18 4.58 35.02
CA LYS A 355 1.29 3.13 35.19
C LYS A 355 1.75 2.74 36.59
N ALA A 356 2.79 3.39 37.10
CA ALA A 356 3.32 3.15 38.44
C ALA A 356 2.31 3.51 39.54
N GLY A 357 1.55 4.59 39.35
CA GLY A 357 0.50 5.04 40.27
C GLY A 357 -0.85 4.33 40.10
N ARG A 358 -1.02 3.49 39.08
CA ARG A 358 -2.33 2.93 38.66
C ARG A 358 -3.41 4.01 38.55
N ALA A 359 -3.04 5.16 37.96
CA ALA A 359 -3.93 6.30 37.85
C ALA A 359 -5.12 5.97 36.94
N ALA A 360 -6.33 6.33 37.37
CA ALA A 360 -7.55 6.21 36.57
C ALA A 360 -7.76 7.40 35.61
N HIS A 361 -6.86 8.37 35.63
CA HIS A 361 -6.88 9.61 34.85
C HIS A 361 -5.49 9.82 34.21
N PRO A 362 -5.39 10.58 33.11
CA PRO A 362 -4.10 10.86 32.49
C PRO A 362 -3.19 11.66 33.43
N VAL A 363 -1.89 11.37 33.37
CA VAL A 363 -0.86 12.22 34.00
C VAL A 363 -0.35 13.19 32.95
N VAL A 364 -0.28 14.47 33.30
CA VAL A 364 0.18 15.53 32.38
C VAL A 364 1.53 16.07 32.85
N ALA A 365 2.51 16.10 31.94
CA ALA A 365 3.81 16.71 32.19
C ALA A 365 3.67 18.23 32.32
N GLY A 366 4.29 18.82 33.35
CA GLY A 366 4.28 20.26 33.58
C GLY A 366 3.04 20.78 34.33
N ARG A 367 2.13 19.90 34.75
CA ARG A 367 0.93 20.24 35.55
C ARG A 367 0.95 19.64 36.97
N SER A 368 1.97 18.85 37.32
CA SER A 368 2.17 18.31 38.66
C SER A 368 3.13 19.22 39.44
N HIS A 369 2.63 20.13 40.27
CA HIS A 369 3.49 20.84 41.23
C HIS A 369 3.60 20.03 42.52
N GLY A 370 4.83 19.69 42.93
CA GLY A 370 5.09 19.21 44.29
C GLY A 370 4.89 20.33 45.32
N PRO A 371 4.81 20.01 46.63
CA PRO A 371 4.80 21.05 47.65
C PRO A 371 6.07 21.91 47.55
N ALA A 372 5.90 23.24 47.59
CA ALA A 372 6.95 24.26 47.62
C ALA A 372 7.83 24.45 46.36
N TYR A 373 7.26 24.94 45.25
CA TYR A 373 8.00 25.38 44.04
C TYR A 373 8.93 24.32 43.42
N ALA A 374 8.77 23.05 43.82
CA ALA A 374 9.56 21.96 43.29
C ALA A 374 9.26 21.76 41.79
N PRO A 375 10.28 21.51 40.95
CA PRO A 375 10.06 21.24 39.54
C PRO A 375 9.14 20.03 39.36
N ASP A 376 8.35 20.02 38.29
CA ASP A 376 7.40 18.95 38.02
C ASP A 376 8.13 17.59 37.97
N PRO A 377 7.71 16.59 38.78
CA PRO A 377 8.43 15.32 38.88
C PRO A 377 8.38 14.49 37.58
N THR A 378 7.40 14.70 36.70
CA THR A 378 7.39 14.15 35.34
C THR A 378 8.50 14.76 34.50
N VAL A 379 8.61 16.10 34.52
CA VAL A 379 9.63 16.82 33.74
C VAL A 379 11.03 16.42 34.21
N GLN A 380 11.25 16.34 35.52
CA GLN A 380 12.51 15.85 36.09
C GLN A 380 12.86 14.42 35.64
N LEU A 381 11.87 13.52 35.62
CA LEU A 381 12.06 12.14 35.18
C LEU A 381 12.46 12.08 33.70
N ALA A 382 11.82 12.89 32.85
CA ALA A 382 12.14 12.99 31.43
C ALA A 382 13.55 13.56 31.18
N ASP A 383 13.94 14.60 31.92
CA ASP A 383 15.26 15.22 31.80
C ASP A 383 16.38 14.25 32.25
N ALA A 384 16.18 13.51 33.35
CA ALA A 384 17.13 12.49 33.80
C ALA A 384 17.27 11.29 32.82
N ALA A 385 16.29 11.10 31.95
CA ALA A 385 16.34 10.11 30.89
C ALA A 385 17.21 10.55 29.69
N ASP A 386 17.57 11.83 29.60
CA ASP A 386 18.32 12.39 28.47
C ASP A 386 19.75 11.82 28.35
N PRO A 387 20.11 11.18 27.21
CA PRO A 387 21.45 10.66 26.98
C PRO A 387 22.57 11.71 27.01
N GLN A 388 22.28 12.96 26.65
CA GLN A 388 23.27 14.05 26.63
C GLN A 388 23.63 14.51 28.06
N GLN A 389 22.67 14.49 28.99
CA GLN A 389 22.91 14.85 30.40
C GLN A 389 23.67 13.76 31.18
N ARG A 390 23.65 12.50 30.72
CA ARG A 390 24.36 11.38 31.35
C ARG A 390 25.89 11.36 31.12
N ARG A 391 26.44 12.29 30.33
CA ARG A 391 27.88 12.36 30.04
C ARG A 391 28.71 13.11 31.10
N ALA A 392 28.13 13.55 32.22
CA ALA A 392 28.87 14.10 33.36
C ALA A 392 29.58 12.99 34.18
N PRO A 393 30.85 13.19 34.63
CA PRO A 393 31.67 12.11 35.17
C PRO A 393 31.37 11.84 36.66
N GLY A 394 30.99 10.62 37.03
CA GLY A 394 31.09 10.15 38.43
C GLY A 394 30.12 9.08 38.93
N GLY A 395 29.03 8.76 38.23
CA GLY A 395 28.03 7.80 38.73
C GLY A 395 28.24 6.37 38.22
N ARG A 396 28.56 5.42 39.11
CA ARG A 396 28.54 3.97 38.79
C ARG A 396 27.12 3.57 38.28
N PRO A 397 26.99 2.82 37.18
CA PRO A 397 25.68 2.43 36.68
C PRO A 397 25.13 1.28 37.53
N ASN A 398 24.18 1.58 38.41
CA ASN A 398 23.36 0.55 39.04
C ASN A 398 22.39 0.00 37.99
N GLY A 399 22.42 -1.32 37.80
CA GLY A 399 21.55 -2.04 36.90
C GLY A 399 20.11 -1.95 37.35
N ASP A 400 19.28 -1.32 36.53
CA ASP A 400 18.13 -1.98 35.92
C ASP A 400 17.57 -1.00 34.89
N ARG A 401 18.11 -1.07 33.68
CA ARG A 401 17.56 -0.35 32.54
C ARG A 401 17.53 -1.38 31.45
N ARG A 402 16.30 -1.76 31.06
CA ARG A 402 15.98 -2.32 29.76
C ARG A 402 16.53 -1.39 28.69
N ARG A 403 17.85 -1.48 28.48
CA ARG A 403 18.51 -1.02 27.29
C ARG A 403 17.92 -1.88 26.20
N PHE A 404 17.10 -1.25 25.36
CA PHE A 404 17.26 -1.30 23.92
C PHE A 404 18.17 -2.45 23.45
N ARG A 405 17.57 -3.64 23.40
CA ARG A 405 17.91 -4.78 22.55
C ARG A 405 16.59 -5.09 21.83
N GLY A 406 16.45 -4.98 20.53
CA GLY A 406 17.42 -4.57 19.52
C GLY A 406 16.67 -4.15 18.25
N ALA A 407 17.34 -4.16 17.10
CA ALA A 407 16.64 -4.66 15.92
C ALA A 407 16.26 -6.11 16.23
N ALA A 408 15.15 -6.31 16.92
CA ALA A 408 14.56 -7.62 17.06
C ALA A 408 14.24 -8.07 15.65
N HIS A 409 14.63 -9.29 15.29
CA HIS A 409 14.14 -9.90 14.06
C HIS A 409 12.63 -9.77 14.06
N SER A 410 12.10 -9.14 13.02
CA SER A 410 10.71 -8.71 12.98
C SER A 410 10.11 -9.19 11.68
N ALA A 411 9.10 -10.06 11.81
CA ALA A 411 8.27 -10.47 10.68
C ALA A 411 7.21 -9.41 10.34
N ASP A 412 7.30 -8.21 10.93
CA ASP A 412 6.40 -7.10 10.64
C ASP A 412 6.61 -6.59 9.19
N PRO A 413 5.58 -6.66 8.33
CA PRO A 413 5.66 -6.24 6.94
C PRO A 413 6.05 -4.77 6.77
N GLY A 414 5.66 -3.91 7.72
CA GLY A 414 6.03 -2.50 7.74
C GLY A 414 7.52 -2.32 7.99
N GLN A 415 8.07 -2.92 9.03
CA GLN A 415 9.50 -2.92 9.38
C GLN A 415 10.37 -3.36 8.21
N LEU A 416 9.97 -4.45 7.55
CA LEU A 416 10.58 -4.95 6.33
C LEU A 416 10.59 -3.88 5.22
N LEU A 417 9.44 -3.27 4.95
CA LEU A 417 9.28 -2.32 3.85
C LEU A 417 10.20 -1.10 4.01
N ALA A 418 10.20 -0.39 5.15
CA ALA A 418 11.02 0.83 5.22
C ALA A 418 12.52 0.59 5.43
N ALA A 419 12.94 -0.55 5.98
CA ALA A 419 14.36 -0.85 6.00
C ALA A 419 14.89 -1.06 4.58
N VAL A 420 14.12 -1.75 3.73
CA VAL A 420 14.49 -1.96 2.33
C VAL A 420 14.38 -0.66 1.51
N LEU A 421 13.30 0.11 1.67
CA LEU A 421 13.17 1.41 0.98
C LEU A 421 14.28 2.37 1.42
N GLY A 422 14.57 2.48 2.72
CA GLY A 422 15.66 3.30 3.23
C GLY A 422 17.04 2.81 2.75
N ALA A 423 17.23 1.50 2.58
CA ALA A 423 18.45 0.97 1.98
C ALA A 423 18.56 1.35 0.49
N LEU A 424 17.45 1.25 -0.28
CA LEU A 424 17.38 1.67 -1.68
C LEU A 424 17.65 3.16 -1.85
N ASP A 425 17.17 4.01 -0.94
CA ASP A 425 17.42 5.47 -0.97
C ASP A 425 18.86 5.84 -0.60
N GLN A 426 19.49 5.08 0.32
CA GLN A 426 20.86 5.32 0.78
C GLN A 426 21.93 4.70 -0.13
N ALA A 427 21.56 3.71 -0.94
CA ALA A 427 22.42 3.18 -1.99
C ALA A 427 22.60 4.28 -3.04
N GLY A 428 23.69 5.06 -2.91
CA GLY A 428 24.18 5.97 -3.96
C GLY A 428 24.28 5.25 -5.32
N PRO A 429 24.59 5.96 -6.42
CA PRO A 429 24.14 5.61 -7.77
C PRO A 429 24.62 4.22 -8.25
N THR A 430 23.88 3.17 -7.90
CA THR A 430 23.77 1.99 -8.75
C THR A 430 23.22 2.47 -10.08
N HIS A 431 23.77 2.00 -11.20
CA HIS A 431 23.29 2.38 -12.52
C HIS A 431 21.75 2.25 -12.54
N PRO A 432 20.97 3.26 -12.96
CA PRO A 432 19.50 3.24 -12.87
C PRO A 432 18.86 2.01 -13.53
N ALA A 433 19.58 1.33 -14.42
CA ALA A 433 19.16 0.08 -15.06
C ALA A 433 19.45 -1.21 -14.28
N ASP A 434 20.33 -1.20 -13.26
CA ASP A 434 20.79 -2.41 -12.56
C ASP A 434 19.70 -3.06 -11.71
N THR A 435 18.90 -3.90 -12.36
CA THR A 435 17.77 -4.61 -11.74
C THR A 435 18.26 -5.63 -10.71
N LEU A 436 19.35 -6.34 -11.04
CA LEU A 436 19.92 -7.36 -10.16
C LEU A 436 20.49 -6.74 -8.88
N GLY A 437 21.17 -5.59 -8.98
CA GLY A 437 21.68 -4.85 -7.82
C GLY A 437 20.59 -4.40 -6.87
N ARG A 438 19.48 -3.85 -7.40
CA ARG A 438 18.33 -3.45 -6.57
C ARG A 438 17.66 -4.64 -5.89
N LEU A 439 17.45 -5.75 -6.62
CA LEU A 439 16.91 -6.97 -6.03
C LEU A 439 17.83 -7.57 -4.97
N ALA A 440 19.15 -7.52 -5.17
CA ALA A 440 20.12 -7.97 -4.18
C ALA A 440 20.05 -7.14 -2.89
N LEU A 441 19.88 -5.83 -3.00
CA LEU A 441 19.71 -4.96 -1.85
C LEU A 441 18.42 -5.26 -1.06
N VAL A 442 17.32 -5.51 -1.78
CA VAL A 442 16.06 -5.99 -1.19
C VAL A 442 16.31 -7.31 -0.45
N ALA A 443 16.95 -8.27 -1.10
CA ALA A 443 17.21 -9.59 -0.55
C ALA A 443 18.08 -9.54 0.71
N GLU A 444 19.19 -8.79 0.69
CA GLU A 444 20.12 -8.65 1.82
C GLU A 444 19.48 -7.95 3.01
N THR A 445 18.67 -6.93 2.76
CA THR A 445 18.02 -6.16 3.83
C THR A 445 16.84 -6.94 4.43
N ALA A 446 16.03 -7.58 3.58
CA ALA A 446 14.96 -8.45 4.01
C ALA A 446 15.49 -9.64 4.82
N SER A 447 16.57 -10.27 4.36
CA SER A 447 17.16 -11.41 5.06
C SER A 447 17.68 -11.07 6.44
N ARG A 448 18.30 -9.89 6.62
CA ARG A 448 18.77 -9.46 7.95
C ARG A 448 17.61 -9.24 8.93
N LEU A 449 16.54 -8.59 8.47
CA LEU A 449 15.38 -8.31 9.32
C LEU A 449 14.58 -9.56 9.67
N LEU A 450 14.35 -10.42 8.68
CA LEU A 450 13.59 -11.66 8.83
C LEU A 450 14.44 -12.79 9.42
N ASN A 451 15.72 -12.54 9.69
CA ASN A 451 16.70 -13.54 10.09
C ASN A 451 16.77 -14.73 9.10
N ALA A 452 16.58 -14.49 7.81
CA ALA A 452 16.55 -15.56 6.82
C ALA A 452 17.87 -16.35 6.81
N VAL A 453 17.77 -17.64 6.55
CA VAL A 453 18.90 -18.56 6.43
C VAL A 453 19.71 -18.25 5.17
N GLY A 454 19.02 -17.83 4.11
CA GLY A 454 19.62 -17.43 2.83
C GLY A 454 18.55 -16.87 1.88
N TRP A 455 18.99 -16.36 0.74
CA TRP A 455 18.12 -15.80 -0.30
C TRP A 455 18.67 -16.01 -1.69
N TRP A 456 17.76 -16.12 -2.65
CA TRP A 456 18.06 -16.45 -4.05
C TRP A 456 17.32 -15.47 -4.95
N ILE A 457 17.99 -15.02 -6.01
CA ILE A 457 17.42 -14.18 -7.06
C ILE A 457 17.57 -14.94 -8.38
N SER A 458 16.45 -15.14 -9.04
CA SER A 458 16.35 -15.88 -10.29
C SER A 458 15.73 -15.01 -11.39
N TYR A 459 16.14 -15.26 -12.64
CA TYR A 459 15.78 -14.50 -13.82
C TYR A 459 15.20 -15.40 -14.92
N VAL A 460 14.18 -14.90 -15.61
CA VAL A 460 13.50 -15.56 -16.73
C VAL A 460 13.58 -14.63 -17.94
N PRO A 461 14.33 -15.01 -19.00
CA PRO A 461 14.39 -14.22 -20.22
C PRO A 461 13.01 -13.99 -20.85
N PRO A 462 12.77 -12.86 -21.55
CA PRO A 462 11.52 -12.60 -22.24
C PRO A 462 11.15 -13.75 -23.19
N GLY A 463 9.92 -14.26 -23.08
CA GLY A 463 9.44 -15.38 -23.89
C GLY A 463 9.98 -16.77 -23.50
N SER A 464 10.86 -16.87 -22.50
CA SER A 464 11.37 -18.13 -21.99
C SER A 464 10.49 -18.70 -20.87
N ARG A 465 10.55 -20.02 -20.68
CA ARG A 465 10.05 -20.72 -19.49
C ARG A 465 11.18 -21.26 -18.61
N LEU A 466 12.42 -21.04 -19.01
CA LEU A 466 13.61 -21.43 -18.29
C LEU A 466 14.03 -20.29 -17.38
N MET A 467 14.00 -20.56 -16.08
CA MET A 467 14.46 -19.68 -15.02
C MET A 467 15.89 -20.04 -14.65
N ARG A 468 16.75 -19.04 -14.46
CA ARG A 468 18.16 -19.23 -14.06
C ARG A 468 18.43 -18.48 -12.76
N THR A 469 19.14 -19.10 -11.82
CA THR A 469 19.58 -18.40 -10.61
C THR A 469 20.68 -17.40 -10.96
N ALA A 470 20.39 -16.11 -10.79
CA ALA A 470 21.28 -15.00 -11.13
C ALA A 470 22.21 -14.62 -9.97
N ARG A 471 21.73 -14.71 -8.72
CA ARG A 471 22.53 -14.44 -7.52
C ARG A 471 21.92 -15.11 -6.30
N HIS A 472 22.74 -15.54 -5.35
CA HIS A 472 22.26 -16.09 -4.09
C HIS A 472 23.22 -15.76 -2.94
N ALA A 473 22.75 -15.90 -1.71
CA ALA A 473 23.60 -15.93 -0.51
C ALA A 473 23.01 -16.87 0.54
N VAL A 474 23.89 -17.59 1.24
CA VAL A 474 23.53 -18.48 2.36
C VAL A 474 24.31 -18.02 3.59
N TYR A 475 23.60 -17.65 4.66
CA TYR A 475 24.18 -17.09 5.88
C TYR A 475 24.36 -18.13 6.98
N ARG A 476 23.54 -19.18 6.99
CA ARG A 476 23.59 -20.27 7.97
C ARG A 476 23.50 -21.62 7.27
N MET A 477 24.40 -22.51 7.65
CA MET A 477 24.38 -23.89 7.16
C MET A 477 23.20 -24.63 7.78
N THR A 478 22.27 -25.05 6.94
CA THR A 478 21.20 -25.97 7.33
C THR A 478 21.73 -27.40 7.37
N GLY A 479 21.35 -28.15 8.40
CA GLY A 479 21.61 -29.59 8.47
C GLY A 479 20.97 -30.27 7.27
N GLY A 480 21.78 -30.66 6.30
CA GLY A 480 21.32 -31.26 5.04
C GLY A 480 21.21 -32.78 5.12
N PRO A 481 20.47 -33.40 4.18
CA PRO A 481 20.30 -34.84 4.12
C PRO A 481 21.63 -35.59 3.96
N ALA A 482 21.78 -36.70 4.69
CA ALA A 482 23.02 -37.50 4.76
C ALA A 482 23.33 -38.33 3.51
N SER A 483 22.46 -38.35 2.48
CA SER A 483 22.62 -39.21 1.30
C SER A 483 23.37 -38.52 0.15
N ALA A 484 24.23 -39.27 -0.55
CA ALA A 484 25.00 -38.75 -1.69
C ALA A 484 24.11 -38.14 -2.79
N ARG A 485 22.95 -38.75 -3.07
CA ARG A 485 21.99 -38.24 -4.07
C ARG A 485 21.44 -36.87 -3.69
N ALA A 486 21.10 -36.66 -2.42
CA ALA A 486 20.55 -35.40 -1.96
C ALA A 486 21.63 -34.30 -1.84
N GLN A 487 22.88 -34.67 -1.54
CA GLN A 487 24.03 -33.75 -1.59
C GLN A 487 24.32 -33.26 -3.01
N THR A 488 24.30 -34.16 -4.01
CA THR A 488 24.45 -33.76 -5.43
C THR A 488 23.32 -32.84 -5.87
N GLN A 489 22.09 -33.15 -5.49
CA GLN A 489 20.93 -32.33 -5.84
C GLN A 489 20.98 -30.96 -5.15
N ARG A 490 21.36 -30.89 -3.87
CA ARG A 490 21.61 -29.63 -3.16
C ARG A 490 22.66 -28.77 -3.86
N ALA A 491 23.79 -29.37 -4.24
CA ALA A 491 24.86 -28.67 -4.96
C ALA A 491 24.43 -28.15 -6.34
N GLN A 492 23.51 -28.85 -7.03
CA GLN A 492 22.94 -28.38 -8.29
C GLN A 492 21.98 -27.21 -8.10
N ILE A 493 21.16 -27.24 -7.05
CA ILE A 493 20.17 -26.20 -6.77
C ILE A 493 20.92 -24.93 -6.27
N GLU A 494 21.91 -25.07 -5.38
CA GLU A 494 22.72 -23.96 -4.84
C GLU A 494 23.78 -23.40 -5.84
N ALA A 495 23.88 -23.94 -7.06
CA ALA A 495 24.86 -23.51 -8.04
C ALA A 495 24.47 -22.17 -8.71
N PRO A 496 25.45 -21.26 -8.96
CA PRO A 496 25.26 -20.20 -9.95
C PRO A 496 24.85 -20.82 -11.30
N ASP A 497 23.85 -20.24 -11.97
CA ASP A 497 23.30 -20.73 -13.24
C ASP A 497 22.43 -21.98 -13.21
N ALA A 498 21.98 -22.43 -12.04
CA ALA A 498 20.96 -23.47 -11.93
C ALA A 498 19.73 -23.13 -12.80
N VAL A 499 19.32 -24.05 -13.68
CA VAL A 499 18.23 -23.85 -14.64
C VAL A 499 17.01 -24.64 -14.20
N PHE A 500 15.87 -23.96 -14.06
CA PHE A 500 14.58 -24.53 -13.69
C PHE A 500 13.57 -24.33 -14.82
N ASP A 501 12.84 -25.38 -15.17
CA ASP A 501 11.72 -25.29 -16.12
C ASP A 501 10.42 -25.02 -15.35
N LEU A 502 9.88 -23.81 -15.48
CA LEU A 502 8.72 -23.34 -14.73
C LEU A 502 7.44 -24.18 -14.94
N ARG A 503 7.39 -25.05 -15.96
CA ARG A 503 6.28 -26.00 -16.14
C ARG A 503 6.11 -26.95 -14.96
N HIS A 504 7.18 -27.18 -14.21
CA HIS A 504 7.18 -28.03 -13.02
C HIS A 504 6.95 -27.26 -11.72
N TYR A 505 6.89 -25.93 -11.77
CA TYR A 505 6.85 -25.08 -10.58
C TYR A 505 5.70 -24.06 -10.70
N PRO A 506 4.44 -24.47 -10.43
CA PRO A 506 3.26 -23.64 -10.69
C PRO A 506 3.17 -22.40 -9.78
N LEU A 507 3.67 -22.46 -8.55
CA LEU A 507 3.66 -21.32 -7.63
C LEU A 507 4.74 -20.32 -8.03
N THR A 508 5.93 -20.82 -8.34
CA THR A 508 7.05 -20.05 -8.90
C THR A 508 6.67 -19.39 -10.22
N SER A 509 6.00 -20.11 -11.12
CA SER A 509 5.51 -19.56 -12.39
C SER A 509 4.55 -18.39 -12.18
N ARG A 510 3.64 -18.47 -11.19
CA ARG A 510 2.72 -17.38 -10.85
C ARG A 510 3.47 -16.22 -10.19
N ALA A 511 4.44 -16.51 -9.34
CA ALA A 511 5.24 -15.49 -8.65
C ALA A 511 6.03 -14.64 -9.64
N VAL A 512 6.74 -15.26 -10.60
CA VAL A 512 7.49 -14.55 -11.65
C VAL A 512 6.62 -13.55 -12.43
N THR A 513 5.32 -13.85 -12.60
CA THR A 513 4.38 -12.94 -13.29
C THR A 513 3.81 -11.81 -12.42
N GLY A 514 4.30 -11.63 -11.19
CA GLY A 514 3.85 -10.58 -10.27
C GLY A 514 3.11 -11.09 -9.04
N GLY A 515 3.31 -12.35 -8.66
CA GLY A 515 2.72 -12.98 -7.47
C GLY A 515 3.72 -13.19 -6.35
N SER A 516 3.25 -13.81 -5.26
CA SER A 516 4.09 -14.25 -4.14
C SER A 516 3.47 -15.48 -3.47
N PHE A 517 4.28 -16.28 -2.80
CA PHE A 517 3.81 -17.44 -2.04
C PHE A 517 4.71 -17.73 -0.85
N THR A 518 4.21 -18.55 0.07
CA THR A 518 4.97 -19.07 1.21
C THR A 518 4.75 -20.58 1.27
N LEU A 519 5.83 -21.34 1.43
CA LEU A 519 5.78 -22.79 1.63
C LEU A 519 6.37 -23.15 2.99
N ARG A 520 5.83 -24.22 3.57
CA ARG A 520 6.36 -24.87 4.76
C ARG A 520 6.43 -26.37 4.53
N ALA A 521 7.55 -26.98 4.88
CA ALA A 521 7.77 -28.41 4.68
C ALA A 521 6.69 -29.22 5.42
N GLY A 522 6.10 -30.20 4.72
CA GLY A 522 5.04 -31.06 5.23
C GLY A 522 3.66 -30.41 5.34
N ALA A 523 3.47 -29.18 4.87
CA ALA A 523 2.15 -28.56 4.82
C ALA A 523 1.27 -29.22 3.75
N PRO A 524 -0.03 -29.47 4.04
CA PRO A 524 -0.93 -30.09 3.07
C PRO A 524 -1.15 -29.17 1.87
N GLY A 525 -1.14 -29.75 0.66
CA GLY A 525 -1.41 -29.03 -0.58
C GLY A 525 -0.19 -28.39 -1.25
N ASN A 526 1.02 -28.58 -0.72
CA ASN A 526 2.24 -28.19 -1.41
C ASN A 526 2.41 -28.98 -2.71
N ASP A 527 2.91 -28.32 -3.75
CA ASP A 527 3.42 -29.00 -4.93
C ASP A 527 4.76 -29.69 -4.59
N ALA A 528 4.91 -30.94 -5.00
CA ALA A 528 6.06 -31.76 -4.64
C ALA A 528 7.39 -31.22 -5.22
N ALA A 529 7.35 -30.57 -6.38
CA ALA A 529 8.54 -29.99 -7.00
C ALA A 529 8.99 -28.73 -6.26
N GLU A 530 8.03 -27.85 -5.90
CA GLU A 530 8.29 -26.63 -5.13
C GLU A 530 8.84 -26.96 -3.73
N GLU A 531 8.22 -27.93 -3.05
CA GLU A 531 8.69 -28.37 -1.73
C GLU A 531 10.06 -29.04 -1.81
N ALA A 532 10.35 -29.79 -2.87
CA ALA A 532 11.65 -30.45 -3.04
C ALA A 532 12.81 -29.45 -3.14
N VAL A 533 12.64 -28.30 -3.81
CA VAL A 533 13.69 -27.26 -3.92
C VAL A 533 14.13 -26.77 -2.54
N MET A 534 13.15 -26.53 -1.67
CA MET A 534 13.37 -26.10 -0.29
C MET A 534 13.95 -27.22 0.59
N VAL A 535 13.34 -28.41 0.57
CA VAL A 535 13.70 -29.53 1.46
C VAL A 535 15.07 -30.13 1.13
N VAL A 536 15.40 -30.29 -0.17
CA VAL A 536 16.71 -30.80 -0.60
C VAL A 536 17.84 -29.86 -0.17
N SER A 537 17.57 -28.56 -0.15
CA SER A 537 18.49 -27.51 0.30
C SER A 537 18.51 -27.34 1.83
N GLY A 538 17.79 -28.20 2.57
CA GLY A 538 17.78 -28.25 4.03
C GLY A 538 16.91 -27.18 4.70
N TYR A 539 16.06 -26.49 3.94
CA TYR A 539 15.16 -25.45 4.46
C TYR A 539 13.81 -26.05 4.91
N ARG A 540 13.17 -25.38 5.87
CA ARG A 540 11.86 -25.79 6.43
C ARG A 540 10.70 -24.90 6.00
N ALA A 541 11.00 -23.67 5.61
CA ALA A 541 10.04 -22.76 5.02
C ALA A 541 10.73 -21.86 3.99
N MET A 542 9.95 -21.34 3.05
CA MET A 542 10.40 -20.28 2.14
C MET A 542 9.28 -19.27 1.90
N THR A 543 9.63 -18.03 1.63
CA THR A 543 8.73 -17.05 1.04
C THR A 543 9.35 -16.51 -0.23
N ALA A 544 8.54 -16.39 -1.27
CA ALA A 544 9.00 -15.99 -2.59
C ALA A 544 8.08 -14.92 -3.16
N ALA A 545 8.66 -13.97 -3.87
CA ALA A 545 7.91 -12.98 -4.63
C ALA A 545 8.63 -12.64 -5.92
N GLY A 546 7.86 -12.39 -6.97
CA GLY A 546 8.41 -12.11 -8.29
C GLY A 546 7.63 -11.02 -9.02
N GLY A 547 8.11 -10.71 -10.21
CA GLY A 547 7.51 -9.72 -11.08
C GLY A 547 8.24 -9.62 -12.42
N THR A 548 7.71 -8.81 -13.31
CA THR A 548 8.28 -8.58 -14.63
C THR A 548 8.68 -7.13 -14.81
N ASN A 549 9.73 -6.92 -15.60
CA ASN A 549 10.07 -5.64 -16.19
C ASN A 549 10.41 -5.87 -17.69
N PRO A 550 10.69 -4.82 -18.48
CA PRO A 550 11.01 -5.00 -19.90
C PRO A 550 12.21 -5.91 -20.19
N ALA A 551 13.10 -6.14 -19.21
CA ALA A 551 14.23 -7.05 -19.35
C ALA A 551 13.85 -8.53 -19.11
N GLY A 552 12.72 -8.85 -18.48
CA GLY A 552 12.26 -10.22 -18.26
C GLY A 552 11.54 -10.42 -16.93
N GLY A 553 11.34 -11.68 -16.57
CA GLY A 553 10.78 -12.09 -15.28
C GLY A 553 11.86 -12.25 -14.21
N TRP A 554 11.51 -11.95 -12.97
CA TRP A 554 12.40 -12.04 -11.82
C TRP A 554 11.69 -12.68 -10.64
N LEU A 555 12.46 -13.41 -9.83
CA LEU A 555 12.00 -14.04 -8.61
C LEU A 555 13.01 -13.82 -7.50
N LEU A 556 12.54 -13.42 -6.32
CA LEU A 556 13.30 -13.37 -5.08
C LEU A 556 12.72 -14.37 -4.10
N GLU A 557 13.57 -15.23 -3.55
CA GLU A 557 13.22 -16.28 -2.60
C GLU A 557 14.02 -16.09 -1.32
N LEU A 558 13.35 -16.15 -0.17
CA LEU A 558 13.95 -16.11 1.17
C LEU A 558 13.67 -17.41 1.89
N PHE A 559 14.68 -18.00 2.51
CA PHE A 559 14.59 -19.32 3.14
C PHE A 559 14.69 -19.26 4.67
N ALA A 560 13.94 -20.13 5.34
CA ALA A 560 13.87 -20.25 6.80
C ALA A 560 14.09 -21.69 7.28
N ASP A 561 14.50 -21.79 8.53
CA ASP A 561 14.62 -23.00 9.34
C ASP A 561 13.62 -22.97 10.52
N GLU A 562 13.70 -23.93 11.45
CA GLU A 562 12.81 -23.98 12.62
C GLU A 562 13.02 -22.83 13.61
N SER A 563 14.15 -22.12 13.54
CA SER A 563 14.51 -21.03 14.45
C SER A 563 14.04 -19.63 13.99
N THR A 564 13.43 -19.55 12.80
CA THR A 564 13.19 -18.28 12.06
C THR A 564 11.73 -18.03 11.67
N LEU A 565 10.81 -18.90 12.08
CA LEU A 565 9.38 -18.78 11.76
C LEU A 565 8.69 -17.66 12.59
N PRO A 566 7.69 -16.93 12.02
CA PRO A 566 6.95 -17.30 10.80
C PRO A 566 6.97 -16.26 9.66
N PHE A 567 7.30 -16.70 8.44
CA PHE A 567 7.18 -15.90 7.19
C PHE A 567 5.75 -15.72 6.66
N THR A 568 4.73 -16.22 7.35
CA THR A 568 3.36 -16.31 6.82
C THR A 568 2.71 -14.97 6.49
N GLN A 569 3.18 -13.86 7.07
CA GLN A 569 2.66 -12.51 6.80
C GLN A 569 3.57 -11.66 5.89
N THR A 570 4.72 -12.19 5.45
CA THR A 570 5.77 -11.38 4.79
C THR A 570 5.71 -11.39 3.26
N ALA A 571 5.04 -12.36 2.66
CA ALA A 571 4.98 -12.52 1.20
C ALA A 571 4.40 -11.28 0.46
N PRO A 572 3.30 -10.64 0.93
CA PRO A 572 2.79 -9.42 0.30
C PRO A 572 3.76 -8.24 0.36
N ALA A 573 4.48 -8.06 1.48
CA ALA A 573 5.48 -7.01 1.60
C ALA A 573 6.72 -7.29 0.74
N LEU A 574 7.17 -8.56 0.69
CA LEU A 574 8.27 -8.94 -0.20
C LEU A 574 7.90 -8.69 -1.67
N ARG A 575 6.66 -8.98 -2.07
CA ARG A 575 6.13 -8.67 -3.40
C ARG A 575 6.14 -7.19 -3.71
N ALA A 576 5.69 -6.36 -2.78
CA ALA A 576 5.72 -4.91 -2.93
C ALA A 576 7.15 -4.39 -3.11
N LEU A 577 8.11 -4.92 -2.34
CA LEU A 577 9.52 -4.55 -2.45
C LEU A 577 10.16 -4.99 -3.77
N VAL A 578 9.85 -6.20 -4.23
CA VAL A 578 10.29 -6.69 -5.55
C VAL A 578 9.70 -5.79 -6.64
N ALA A 579 8.43 -5.42 -6.57
CA ALA A 579 7.81 -4.51 -7.54
C ALA A 579 8.50 -3.13 -7.57
N VAL A 580 8.89 -2.58 -6.42
CA VAL A 580 9.66 -1.33 -6.34
C VAL A 580 11.04 -1.51 -6.98
N ALA A 581 11.76 -2.60 -6.69
CA ALA A 581 13.07 -2.86 -7.28
C ALA A 581 12.99 -3.09 -8.81
N LEU A 582 11.88 -3.60 -9.31
CA LEU A 582 11.66 -3.80 -10.75
C LEU A 582 11.20 -2.54 -11.49
N ALA A 583 10.80 -1.48 -10.77
CA ALA A 583 10.37 -0.22 -11.36
C ALA A 583 11.55 0.57 -11.96
N GLY A 584 11.27 1.33 -13.02
CA GLY A 584 12.25 2.20 -13.68
C GLY A 584 13.08 1.51 -14.78
N PRO A 585 14.21 2.11 -15.19
CA PRO A 585 15.10 1.53 -16.19
C PRO A 585 15.57 0.13 -15.76
N CYS A 586 15.78 -0.76 -16.72
CA CYS A 586 16.08 -2.16 -16.45
C CYS A 586 17.18 -2.72 -17.36
N SER A 587 17.90 -3.70 -16.86
CA SER A 587 18.91 -4.47 -17.58
C SER A 587 18.74 -5.96 -17.25
N PRO A 588 19.05 -6.86 -18.20
CA PRO A 588 19.23 -8.27 -17.86
C PRO A 588 20.39 -8.43 -16.87
N PRO A 589 20.50 -9.58 -16.18
CA PRO A 589 21.69 -9.88 -15.39
C PRO A 589 22.95 -9.88 -16.29
N PRO A 590 24.13 -9.49 -15.77
CA PRO A 590 25.37 -9.58 -16.51
C PRO A 590 25.62 -11.05 -16.95
N ALA A 591 26.19 -11.19 -18.15
CA ALA A 591 26.43 -12.48 -18.81
C ALA A 591 27.50 -13.34 -18.12
#